data_AF-A0A258KSJ1-F1
#
_entry.id   AF-A0A258KSJ1-F1
#
_cell.length_a   1.000
_cell.length_b   1.000
_cell.length_c   1.000
_cell.angle_alpha   90.00
_cell.angle_beta   90.00
_cell.angle_gamma   90.00
#
_symmetry.space_group_name_H-M   'P 1'
#
loop_
_entity.id
_entity.type
_entity.pdbx_description
1 polymer ?
#
loop_
_entity_poly.entity_id
_entity_poly.type
_entity_poly.pdbx_seq_one_letter_code
_entity_poly.pdbx_strand_id
1 'polypeptide(L)'
;MGSLFELESGARKRRFLQYGITALIGFILIRFINIYGDPSPWAKQDTLVKTILSFLNTSKYPPSLLYSLMTLSGLFFLLSFTEGIQNIASQFLMVYGKVPLFFYIIHWYIIHPIMFGMLFSQGYQWKDLPFGNLQFGRPATESGWPLGIVYLVWLLVILIMYPLCKWYSTYKMNHPEKTYLRFL
;
A
#
# COMPACT_ATOMS: atom_id res chain seq x y z
N MET A 1 -19.80 -9.79 2.23
CA MET A 1 -18.76 -9.78 3.29
C MET A 1 -19.31 -9.48 4.68
N GLY A 2 -20.47 -8.82 4.85
CA GLY A 2 -21.04 -8.49 6.17
C GLY A 2 -21.27 -9.69 7.09
N SER A 3 -21.85 -10.79 6.59
CA SER A 3 -22.16 -11.98 7.41
C SER A 3 -20.95 -12.73 7.96
N LEU A 4 -19.76 -12.58 7.37
CA LEU A 4 -18.53 -13.17 7.91
C LEU A 4 -18.05 -12.43 9.17
N PHE A 5 -18.34 -11.13 9.27
CA PHE A 5 -18.00 -10.33 10.45
C PHE A 5 -18.98 -10.52 11.61
N GLU A 6 -20.15 -11.10 11.35
CA GLU A 6 -21.18 -11.44 12.35
C GLU A 6 -20.87 -12.75 13.11
N LEU A 7 -19.92 -13.56 12.62
CA LEU A 7 -19.52 -14.81 13.27
C LEU A 7 -18.75 -14.56 14.58
N GLU A 8 -18.82 -15.51 15.51
CA GLU A 8 -17.95 -15.52 16.69
C GLU A 8 -16.47 -15.47 16.29
N SER A 9 -15.67 -14.75 17.07
CA SER A 9 -14.25 -14.47 16.81
C SER A 9 -13.44 -15.73 16.45
N GLY A 10 -13.66 -16.84 17.17
CA GLY A 10 -12.98 -18.11 16.89
C GLY A 10 -13.37 -18.73 15.54
N ALA A 11 -14.65 -18.70 15.18
CA ALA A 11 -15.15 -19.23 13.92
C ALA A 11 -14.71 -18.35 12.72
N ARG A 12 -14.69 -17.04 12.91
CA ARG A 12 -14.27 -16.06 11.90
C ARG A 12 -12.79 -16.18 11.56
N LYS A 13 -11.91 -16.27 12.57
CA LYS A 13 -10.46 -16.49 12.38
C LYS A 13 -10.16 -17.73 11.56
N ARG A 14 -10.85 -18.84 11.87
CA ARG A 14 -10.70 -20.12 11.16
C ARG A 14 -11.15 -20.02 9.70
N ARG A 15 -12.24 -19.30 9.43
CA ARG A 15 -12.74 -19.06 8.06
C ARG A 15 -11.77 -18.20 7.26
N PHE A 16 -11.22 -17.14 7.84
CA PHE A 16 -10.18 -16.34 7.18
C PHE A 16 -8.94 -17.16 6.86
N LEU A 17 -8.48 -18.00 7.78
CA LEU A 17 -7.34 -18.89 7.51
C LEU A 17 -7.64 -19.85 6.35
N GLN A 18 -8.84 -20.45 6.33
CA GLN A 18 -9.27 -21.34 5.25
C GLN A 18 -9.30 -20.62 3.90
N TYR A 19 -9.90 -19.42 3.82
CA TYR A 19 -9.94 -18.65 2.57
C TYR A 19 -8.55 -18.19 2.14
N GLY A 20 -7.68 -17.80 3.08
CA GLY A 20 -6.29 -17.46 2.80
C GLY A 20 -5.52 -18.63 2.20
N ILE A 21 -5.65 -19.83 2.79
CA ILE A 21 -5.01 -21.06 2.29
C ILE A 21 -5.57 -21.45 0.92
N THR A 22 -6.88 -21.45 0.73
CA THR A 22 -7.50 -21.80 -0.57
C THR A 22 -7.06 -20.83 -1.67
N ALA A 23 -7.03 -19.52 -1.38
CA ALA A 23 -6.56 -18.52 -2.33
C ALA A 23 -5.05 -18.68 -2.64
N LEU A 24 -4.23 -18.97 -1.62
CA LEU A 24 -2.80 -19.22 -1.78
C LEU A 24 -2.52 -20.46 -2.63
N ILE A 25 -3.22 -21.58 -2.37
CA ILE A 25 -3.08 -22.81 -3.15
C ILE A 25 -3.52 -22.55 -4.60
N GLY A 26 -4.66 -21.89 -4.80
CA GLY A 26 -5.12 -21.50 -6.14
C GLY A 26 -4.09 -20.65 -6.88
N PHE A 27 -3.50 -19.66 -6.20
CA PHE A 27 -2.42 -18.85 -6.75
C PHE A 27 -1.22 -19.71 -7.17
N ILE A 28 -0.70 -20.57 -6.28
CA ILE A 28 0.47 -21.41 -6.56
C ILE A 28 0.21 -22.34 -7.74
N LEU A 29 -0.93 -23.04 -7.76
CA LEU A 29 -1.27 -23.99 -8.82
C LEU A 29 -1.36 -23.30 -10.19
N ILE A 30 -2.09 -22.19 -10.27
CA ILE A 30 -2.25 -21.44 -11.53
C ILE A 30 -0.90 -20.82 -11.96
N ARG A 31 -0.11 -20.30 -11.01
CA ARG A 31 1.19 -19.68 -11.29
C ARG A 31 2.22 -20.71 -11.76
N PHE A 32 2.21 -21.93 -11.21
CA PHE A 32 3.10 -23.00 -11.64
C PHE A 32 2.88 -23.41 -13.11
N ILE A 33 1.63 -23.40 -13.57
CA ILE A 33 1.29 -23.71 -14.97
C ILE A 33 1.87 -22.68 -15.94
N ASN A 34 2.09 -21.44 -15.49
CA ASN A 34 2.78 -20.36 -16.22
C ASN A 34 2.15 -19.95 -17.58
N ILE A 35 0.90 -20.33 -17.85
CA ILE A 35 0.20 -20.05 -19.12
C ILE A 35 -0.84 -18.93 -18.98
N TYR A 36 -1.41 -18.73 -17.79
CA TYR A 36 -2.59 -17.88 -17.59
C TYR A 36 -2.31 -16.68 -16.68
N GLY A 37 -2.90 -15.54 -17.02
CA GLY A 37 -3.13 -14.41 -16.10
C GLY A 37 -2.01 -13.37 -16.00
N ASP A 38 -0.76 -13.70 -16.32
CA ASP A 38 0.34 -12.73 -16.29
C ASP A 38 0.99 -12.58 -17.67
N PRO A 39 1.09 -11.36 -18.23
CA PRO A 39 1.86 -11.13 -19.45
C PRO A 39 3.35 -11.44 -19.30
N SER A 40 3.87 -11.49 -18.06
CA SER A 40 5.25 -11.87 -17.76
C SER A 40 5.30 -13.27 -17.11
N PRO A 41 5.59 -14.33 -17.87
CA PRO A 41 5.76 -15.66 -17.30
C PRO A 41 6.97 -15.68 -16.35
N TRP A 42 6.86 -16.41 -15.24
CA TRP A 42 8.01 -16.57 -14.34
C TRP A 42 9.08 -17.41 -15.02
N ALA A 43 10.35 -17.13 -14.72
CA ALA A 43 11.49 -17.82 -15.29
C ALA A 43 12.54 -18.11 -14.22
N LYS A 44 13.34 -19.15 -14.45
CA LYS A 44 14.50 -19.44 -13.61
C LYS A 44 15.54 -18.32 -13.78
N GLN A 45 15.95 -17.74 -12.67
CA GLN A 45 16.95 -16.66 -12.61
C GLN A 45 18.28 -17.20 -12.07
N ASP A 46 19.33 -16.39 -12.12
CA ASP A 46 20.70 -16.76 -11.68
C ASP A 46 20.77 -17.28 -10.23
N THR A 47 19.90 -16.75 -9.37
CA THR A 47 19.85 -17.13 -7.96
C THR A 47 18.46 -17.62 -7.59
N LEU A 48 18.40 -18.49 -6.59
CA LEU A 48 17.15 -19.02 -6.05
C LEU A 48 16.25 -17.87 -5.55
N VAL A 49 16.83 -16.86 -4.90
CA VAL A 49 16.11 -15.67 -4.43
C VAL A 49 15.48 -14.90 -5.60
N LYS A 50 16.24 -14.63 -6.67
CA LYS A 50 15.69 -13.97 -7.87
C LYS A 50 14.61 -14.81 -8.55
N THR A 51 14.72 -16.13 -8.50
CA THR A 51 13.71 -17.05 -9.06
C THR A 51 12.41 -16.99 -8.26
N ILE A 52 12.49 -16.98 -6.92
CA ILE A 52 11.32 -16.79 -6.05
C ILE A 52 10.70 -15.41 -6.29
N LEU A 53 11.52 -14.35 -6.39
CA LEU A 53 11.03 -13.01 -6.72
C LEU A 53 10.35 -12.98 -8.09
N SER A 54 10.88 -13.67 -9.10
CA SER A 54 10.25 -13.80 -10.42
C SER A 54 8.90 -14.54 -10.35
N PHE A 55 8.80 -15.58 -9.51
CA PHE A 55 7.55 -16.30 -9.28
C PHE A 55 6.46 -15.40 -8.65
N LEU A 56 6.84 -14.60 -7.65
CA LEU A 56 5.95 -13.67 -6.93
C LEU A 56 5.69 -12.35 -7.70
N ASN A 57 6.50 -12.04 -8.70
CA ASN A 57 6.36 -10.82 -9.50
C ASN A 57 5.20 -10.94 -10.49
N THR A 58 3.98 -10.82 -9.99
CA THR A 58 2.78 -10.80 -10.82
C THR A 58 2.37 -9.39 -11.20
N SER A 59 2.04 -9.19 -12.47
CA SER A 59 1.57 -7.89 -12.97
C SER A 59 0.24 -7.48 -12.34
N LYS A 60 0.20 -6.25 -11.79
CA LYS A 60 -1.04 -5.64 -11.26
C LYS A 60 -1.99 -5.19 -12.38
N TYR A 61 -1.42 -4.81 -13.53
CA TYR A 61 -2.15 -4.31 -14.69
C TYR A 61 -1.68 -5.08 -15.94
N PRO A 62 -2.59 -5.69 -16.73
CA PRO A 62 -4.04 -5.76 -16.55
C PRO A 62 -4.46 -6.57 -15.30
N PRO A 63 -5.64 -6.32 -14.73
CA PRO A 63 -6.10 -7.03 -13.54
C PRO A 63 -6.22 -8.53 -13.82
N SER A 64 -5.47 -9.33 -13.06
CA SER A 64 -5.41 -10.78 -13.24
C SER A 64 -5.97 -11.53 -12.04
N LEU A 65 -6.48 -12.73 -12.30
CA LEU A 65 -6.89 -13.65 -11.23
C LEU A 65 -5.71 -13.99 -10.32
N LEU A 66 -4.50 -14.14 -10.87
CA LEU A 66 -3.27 -14.40 -10.11
C LEU A 66 -2.99 -13.29 -9.10
N TYR A 67 -2.98 -12.04 -9.55
CA TYR A 67 -2.75 -10.89 -8.68
C TYR A 67 -3.83 -10.79 -7.60
N SER A 68 -5.08 -11.09 -7.96
CA SER A 68 -6.22 -11.07 -7.02
C SER A 68 -6.11 -12.16 -5.96
N LEU A 69 -5.79 -13.40 -6.34
CA LEU A 69 -5.61 -14.53 -5.41
C LEU A 69 -4.43 -14.30 -4.46
N MET A 70 -3.31 -13.80 -4.98
CA MET A 70 -2.14 -13.45 -4.18
C MET A 70 -2.51 -12.39 -3.14
N THR A 71 -3.12 -11.28 -3.56
CA THR A 71 -3.48 -10.18 -2.65
C THR A 71 -4.56 -10.57 -1.65
N LEU A 72 -5.59 -11.32 -2.07
CA LEU A 72 -6.64 -11.83 -1.18
C LEU A 72 -6.08 -12.81 -0.13
N SER A 73 -5.16 -13.69 -0.52
CA SER A 73 -4.52 -14.61 0.43
C SER A 73 -3.80 -13.84 1.55
N GLY A 74 -3.01 -12.82 1.18
CA GLY A 74 -2.34 -11.94 2.13
C GLY A 74 -3.31 -11.19 3.03
N LEU A 75 -4.40 -10.66 2.47
CA LEU A 75 -5.44 -9.96 3.23
C LEU A 75 -6.13 -10.88 4.24
N PHE A 76 -6.49 -12.11 3.86
CA PHE A 76 -7.13 -13.06 4.76
C PHE A 76 -6.20 -13.53 5.88
N PHE A 77 -4.91 -13.74 5.60
CA PHE A 77 -3.94 -14.03 6.64
C PHE A 77 -3.78 -12.84 7.59
N LEU A 78 -3.67 -11.63 7.06
CA LEU A 78 -3.59 -10.42 7.88
C LEU A 78 -4.81 -10.29 8.78
N LEU A 79 -6.03 -10.46 8.25
CA LEU A 79 -7.26 -10.43 9.05
C LEU A 79 -7.26 -11.51 10.14
N SER A 80 -6.86 -12.74 9.82
CA SER A 80 -6.78 -13.85 10.78
C SER A 80 -5.78 -13.58 11.92
N PHE A 81 -4.64 -12.96 11.62
CA PHE A 81 -3.60 -12.68 12.62
C PHE A 81 -3.86 -11.41 13.43
N THR A 82 -4.48 -10.40 12.81
CA THR A 82 -4.78 -9.12 13.48
C THR A 82 -6.06 -9.17 14.32
N GLU A 83 -6.86 -10.22 14.18
CA GLU A 83 -8.08 -10.42 14.93
C GLU A 83 -7.82 -10.50 16.44
N GLY A 84 -8.37 -9.52 17.18
CA GLY A 84 -8.22 -9.41 18.64
C GLY A 84 -6.96 -8.69 19.12
N ILE A 85 -6.08 -8.21 18.22
CA ILE A 85 -4.87 -7.47 18.62
C ILE A 85 -5.21 -6.02 18.96
N GLN A 86 -5.06 -5.65 20.24
CA GLN A 86 -5.23 -4.28 20.75
C GLN A 86 -3.93 -3.73 21.35
N ASN A 87 -2.87 -3.67 20.54
CA ASN A 87 -1.59 -3.08 20.96
C ASN A 87 -1.40 -1.64 20.44
N ILE A 88 -0.33 -0.97 20.87
CA ILE A 88 0.01 0.40 20.46
C ILE A 88 0.18 0.50 18.94
N ALA A 89 0.78 -0.51 18.31
CA ALA A 89 0.95 -0.55 16.86
C ALA A 89 -0.41 -0.62 16.11
N SER A 90 -1.35 -1.44 16.59
CA SER A 90 -2.72 -1.52 16.06
C SER A 90 -3.42 -0.17 16.20
N GLN A 91 -3.30 0.49 17.37
CA GLN A 91 -3.84 1.83 17.56
C GLN A 91 -3.23 2.87 16.62
N PHE A 92 -1.92 2.81 16.41
CA PHE A 92 -1.20 3.68 15.48
C PHE A 92 -1.69 3.50 14.04
N LEU A 93 -1.78 2.24 13.56
CA LEU A 93 -2.28 1.92 12.21
C LEU A 93 -3.76 2.31 12.03
N MET A 94 -4.59 2.12 13.05
CA MET A 94 -6.01 2.49 13.00
C MET A 94 -6.24 3.98 12.76
N VAL A 95 -5.34 4.87 13.22
CA VAL A 95 -5.45 6.31 12.95
C VAL A 95 -5.43 6.59 11.45
N TYR A 96 -4.52 5.97 10.70
CA TYR A 96 -4.46 6.13 9.25
C TYR A 96 -5.64 5.45 8.54
N GLY A 97 -6.04 4.26 9.02
CA GLY A 97 -7.15 3.50 8.43
C GLY A 97 -8.52 4.17 8.56
N LYS A 98 -8.72 5.06 9.54
CA LYS A 98 -9.97 5.82 9.71
C LYS A 98 -10.16 6.95 8.70
N VAL A 99 -9.06 7.51 8.20
CA VAL A 99 -9.05 8.69 7.32
C VAL A 99 -8.09 8.51 6.13
N PRO A 100 -8.25 7.41 5.35
CA PRO A 100 -7.28 7.06 4.30
C PRO A 100 -7.29 8.06 3.14
N LEU A 101 -8.44 8.68 2.82
CA LEU A 101 -8.52 9.68 1.75
C LEU A 101 -7.83 10.99 2.17
N PHE A 102 -8.10 11.48 3.39
CA PHE A 102 -7.35 12.59 3.97
C PHE A 102 -5.84 12.35 3.94
N PHE A 103 -5.36 11.17 4.37
CA PHE A 103 -3.94 10.83 4.31
C PHE A 103 -3.42 10.94 2.88
N TYR A 104 -4.11 10.33 1.90
CA TYR A 104 -3.69 10.36 0.50
C TYR A 104 -3.55 11.79 -0.04
N ILE A 105 -4.55 12.64 0.21
CA ILE A 105 -4.58 14.01 -0.27
C ILE A 105 -3.44 14.82 0.35
N ILE A 106 -3.34 14.85 1.68
CA ILE A 106 -2.34 15.67 2.36
C ILE A 106 -0.93 15.14 2.12
N HIS A 107 -0.75 13.81 2.07
CA HIS A 107 0.54 13.21 1.75
C HIS A 107 1.06 13.71 0.39
N TRP A 108 0.20 13.81 -0.62
CA TRP A 108 0.57 14.37 -1.93
C TRP A 108 1.07 15.82 -1.79
N TYR A 109 0.37 16.67 -1.03
CA TYR A 109 0.78 18.06 -0.80
C TYR A 109 2.03 18.22 0.06
N ILE A 110 2.42 17.23 0.86
CA ILE A 110 3.67 17.26 1.66
C ILE A 110 4.86 16.74 0.86
N ILE A 111 4.68 15.63 0.13
CA ILE A 111 5.80 14.96 -0.54
C ILE A 111 6.31 15.78 -1.74
N HIS A 112 5.44 16.52 -2.44
CA HIS A 112 5.85 17.30 -3.62
C HIS A 112 6.72 18.51 -3.25
N PRO A 113 6.40 19.34 -2.25
CA PRO A 113 7.31 20.39 -1.78
C PRO A 113 8.65 19.85 -1.29
N ILE A 114 8.65 18.72 -0.57
CA ILE A 114 9.89 18.07 -0.13
C ILE A 114 10.71 17.64 -1.35
N MET A 115 10.09 17.01 -2.34
CA MET A 115 10.72 16.63 -3.60
C MET A 115 11.32 17.84 -4.32
N PHE A 116 10.58 18.95 -4.45
CA PHE A 116 11.10 20.17 -5.08
C PHE A 116 12.26 20.76 -4.29
N GLY A 117 12.21 20.79 -2.94
CA GLY A 117 13.34 21.23 -2.12
C GLY A 117 14.59 20.34 -2.32
N MET A 118 14.40 19.03 -2.43
CA MET A 118 15.46 18.08 -2.73
C MET A 118 16.03 18.25 -4.14
N LEU A 119 15.24 18.69 -5.12
CA LEU A 119 15.70 18.96 -6.49
C LEU A 119 16.41 20.31 -6.58
N PHE A 120 15.89 21.37 -5.95
CA PHE A 120 16.54 22.68 -5.92
C PHE A 120 17.90 22.64 -5.20
N SER A 121 18.03 21.82 -4.15
CA SER A 121 19.33 21.61 -3.49
C SER A 121 20.37 20.89 -4.35
N GLN A 122 19.93 20.17 -5.39
CA GLN A 122 20.80 19.55 -6.40
C GLN A 122 21.13 20.51 -7.57
N GLY A 123 20.59 21.73 -7.55
CA GLY A 123 20.86 22.75 -8.57
C GLY A 123 19.91 22.75 -9.76
N TYR A 124 18.86 21.92 -9.76
CA TYR A 124 17.83 21.94 -10.81
C TYR A 124 17.03 23.24 -10.75
N GLN A 125 16.63 23.77 -11.91
CA GLN A 125 15.76 24.95 -11.99
C GLN A 125 14.36 24.57 -12.48
N TRP A 126 13.38 25.45 -12.32
CA TRP A 126 12.00 25.24 -12.79
C TRP A 126 11.90 24.87 -14.28
N LYS A 127 12.89 25.26 -15.09
CA LYS A 127 12.97 24.96 -16.53
C LYS A 127 13.30 23.49 -16.81
N ASP A 128 13.95 22.82 -15.87
CA ASP A 128 14.40 21.42 -16.00
C ASP A 128 13.35 20.43 -15.47
N LEU A 129 12.22 20.93 -14.95
CA LEU A 129 11.15 20.16 -14.35
C LEU A 129 10.01 19.98 -15.36
N PRO A 130 9.93 18.84 -16.06
CA PRO A 130 8.81 18.55 -16.94
C PRO A 130 7.54 18.29 -16.10
N PHE A 131 6.51 19.08 -16.33
CA PHE A 131 5.18 18.91 -15.70
C PHE A 131 4.20 18.12 -16.60
N GLY A 132 4.68 17.54 -17.71
CA GLY A 132 3.88 16.74 -18.65
C GLY A 132 3.84 15.24 -18.30
N ASN A 133 2.87 14.50 -18.87
CA ASN A 133 2.73 13.02 -18.87
C ASN A 133 3.24 12.28 -17.63
N LEU A 134 2.59 12.44 -16.48
CA LEU A 134 2.89 11.67 -15.25
C LEU A 134 4.35 11.78 -14.78
N GLN A 135 5.11 12.78 -15.25
CA GLN A 135 6.49 12.99 -14.81
C GLN A 135 6.55 13.73 -13.46
N PHE A 136 5.42 14.29 -13.01
CA PHE A 136 5.22 14.90 -11.69
C PHE A 136 6.36 15.85 -11.26
N GLY A 137 6.98 16.55 -12.22
CA GLY A 137 8.09 17.47 -11.94
C GLY A 137 9.42 16.79 -11.65
N ARG A 138 9.61 15.52 -12.03
CA ARG A 138 10.90 14.83 -11.92
C ARG A 138 11.76 15.12 -13.17
N PRO A 139 13.01 15.58 -13.01
CA PRO A 139 13.90 15.83 -14.14
C PRO A 139 14.19 14.53 -14.92
N ALA A 140 14.46 14.67 -16.22
CA ALA A 140 14.79 13.54 -17.10
C ALA A 140 16.21 13.00 -16.88
N THR A 141 17.08 13.76 -16.22
CA THR A 141 18.43 13.35 -15.83
C THR A 141 18.41 12.49 -14.56
N GLU A 142 19.50 11.77 -14.27
CA GLU A 142 19.62 11.01 -13.02
C GLU A 142 19.57 11.94 -11.80
N SER A 143 18.35 12.13 -11.29
CA SER A 143 18.06 12.89 -10.08
C SER A 143 17.59 11.93 -9.01
N GLY A 144 18.27 11.91 -7.88
CA GLY A 144 17.90 11.05 -6.77
C GLY A 144 18.87 11.18 -5.60
N TRP A 145 18.32 11.06 -4.40
CA TRP A 145 19.13 10.89 -3.21
C TRP A 145 19.38 9.39 -2.97
N PRO A 146 20.46 9.04 -2.24
CA PRO A 146 20.68 7.68 -1.80
C PRO A 146 19.43 7.09 -1.14
N LEU A 147 19.18 5.79 -1.37
CA LEU A 147 17.99 5.09 -0.91
C LEU A 147 17.75 5.27 0.61
N GLY A 148 18.82 5.32 1.42
CA GLY A 148 18.72 5.57 2.86
C GLY A 148 18.09 6.91 3.21
N ILE A 149 18.44 7.99 2.48
CA ILE A 149 17.87 9.32 2.70
C ILE A 149 16.40 9.35 2.29
N VAL A 150 16.04 8.65 1.20
CA VAL A 150 14.65 8.50 0.79
C VAL A 150 13.83 7.80 1.87
N TYR A 151 14.35 6.73 2.49
CA TYR A 151 13.68 6.06 3.60
C TYR A 151 13.56 6.94 4.86
N LEU A 152 14.56 7.76 5.17
CA LEU A 152 14.48 8.71 6.29
C LEU A 152 13.40 9.77 6.05
N VAL A 153 13.36 10.36 4.85
CA VAL A 153 12.32 11.32 4.47
C VAL A 153 10.94 10.68 4.52
N TRP A 154 10.79 9.46 4.00
CA TRP A 154 9.54 8.70 4.06
C TRP A 154 9.07 8.49 5.50
N LEU A 155 9.97 8.08 6.40
CA LEU A 155 9.66 7.88 7.81
C LEU A 155 9.25 9.19 8.49
N LEU A 156 9.96 10.29 8.20
CA LEU A 156 9.63 11.63 8.70
C LEU A 156 8.25 12.08 8.23
N VAL A 157 7.90 11.86 6.95
CA VAL A 157 6.57 12.18 6.42
C VAL A 157 5.48 11.37 7.13
N ILE A 158 5.70 10.08 7.39
CA ILE A 158 4.76 9.25 8.15
C ILE A 158 4.55 9.81 9.57
N LEU A 159 5.65 10.17 10.25
CA LEU A 159 5.59 10.73 11.60
C LEU A 159 4.84 12.07 11.65
N ILE A 160 5.05 12.96 10.66
CA ILE A 160 4.30 14.22 10.54
C ILE A 160 2.83 13.97 10.24
N MET A 161 2.52 12.94 9.44
CA MET A 161 1.14 12.60 9.09
C MET A 161 0.34 12.04 10.26
N TYR A 162 1.00 11.41 11.24
CA TYR A 162 0.32 10.84 12.39
C TYR A 162 -0.55 11.83 13.19
N PRO A 163 -0.01 12.96 13.71
CA PRO A 163 -0.81 13.93 14.46
C PRO A 163 -1.91 14.57 13.60
N LEU A 164 -1.65 14.80 12.31
CA LEU A 164 -2.64 15.36 11.38
C LEU A 164 -3.83 14.41 11.16
N CYS A 165 -3.55 13.13 10.91
CA CYS A 165 -4.60 12.11 10.77
C CYS A 165 -5.37 11.91 12.09
N LYS A 166 -4.68 11.94 13.24
CA LYS A 166 -5.30 11.83 14.56
C LYS A 166 -6.25 13.01 14.83
N TRP A 167 -5.80 14.23 14.56
CA TRP A 167 -6.62 15.43 14.71
C TRP A 167 -7.84 15.38 13.80
N TYR A 168 -7.66 15.04 12.52
CA TYR A 168 -8.76 14.96 11.56
C TYR A 168 -9.76 13.87 11.92
N SER A 169 -9.29 12.70 12.37
CA SER A 169 -10.16 11.63 12.86
C SER A 169 -11.03 12.08 14.04
N THR A 170 -10.47 12.80 15.01
CA THR A 170 -11.24 13.33 16.15
C THR A 170 -12.20 14.43 15.70
N TYR A 171 -11.77 15.31 14.82
CA TYR A 171 -12.61 16.38 14.27
C TYR A 171 -13.83 15.82 13.53
N LYS A 172 -13.62 14.80 12.68
CA LYS A 172 -14.67 14.09 11.94
C LYS A 172 -15.69 13.41 12.87
N MET A 173 -15.23 12.84 13.98
CA MET A 173 -16.13 12.23 14.98
C MET A 173 -16.98 13.26 15.74
N ASN A 174 -16.43 14.45 15.97
CA ASN A 174 -17.12 15.52 16.71
C ASN A 174 -18.09 16.36 15.84
N HIS A 175 -18.05 16.20 14.51
CA HIS A 175 -18.90 16.95 13.57
C HIS A 175 -19.67 16.02 12.62
N PRO A 176 -20.51 15.11 13.14
CA PRO A 176 -21.27 14.16 12.32
C PRO A 176 -22.28 14.82 11.38
N GLU A 177 -22.65 16.08 11.63
CA GLU A 177 -23.57 16.88 10.83
C GLU A 177 -23.01 17.26 9.45
N LYS A 178 -21.68 17.23 9.27
CA LYS A 178 -21.02 17.60 8.02
C LYS A 178 -20.81 16.37 7.14
N THR A 179 -21.82 16.05 6.33
CA THR A 179 -21.83 14.85 5.45
C THR A 179 -20.62 14.77 4.50
N TYR A 180 -20.05 15.89 4.08
CA TYR A 180 -18.85 15.91 3.21
C TYR A 180 -17.59 15.38 3.90
N LEU A 181 -17.46 15.56 5.23
CA LEU A 181 -16.36 14.99 6.01
C LEU A 181 -16.41 13.47 6.08
N ARG A 182 -17.55 12.85 5.74
CA ARG A 182 -17.67 11.39 5.66
C ARG A 182 -16.87 10.83 4.48
N PHE A 183 -16.82 11.58 3.37
CA PHE A 183 -16.18 11.17 2.13
C PHE A 183 -14.67 11.47 2.10
N LEU A 184 -14.22 12.44 2.89
CA LEU A 184 -12.80 12.78 3.15
C LEU A 184 -12.19 11.95 4.30
#